data_AF-A0A3N5U2G2-F1
#
_entry.id   AF-A0A3N5U2G2-F1
#
_cell.length_a   1.000
_cell.length_b   1.000
_cell.length_c   1.000
_cell.angle_alpha   90.00
_cell.angle_beta   90.00
_cell.angle_gamma   90.00
#
_symmetry.space_group_name_H-M   'P 1'
#
loop_
_entity.id
_entity.type
_entity.pdbx_description
1 polymer ?
#
loop_
_entity_poly.entity_id
_entity_poly.type
_entity_poly.pdbx_seq_one_letter_code
_entity_poly.pdbx_strand_id
1 'polypeptide(L)' 'MISGNTSSTKQIQEAILSLSDAERISIINWLIQIDRKIWDSEIETDFSENGPGSKLLAQIKKDFKSGCCTTWD' A
#
# COMPACT_ATOMS: atom_id res chain seq x y z
N MET A 1 17.86 -28.46 3.49
CA MET A 1 16.95 -28.40 4.65
C MET A 1 16.86 -26.96 5.09
N ILE A 2 15.81 -26.23 4.72
CA ILE A 2 15.54 -24.90 5.29
C ILE A 2 14.43 -25.12 6.31
N SER A 3 14.81 -25.28 7.57
CA SER A 3 13.88 -25.35 8.69
C SER A 3 13.36 -23.93 8.93
N GLY A 4 12.34 -23.53 8.18
CA GLY A 4 11.63 -22.28 8.41
C GLY A 4 10.81 -22.42 9.68
N ASN A 5 11.24 -21.77 10.76
CA ASN A 5 10.38 -21.54 11.93
C ASN A 5 9.20 -20.67 11.46
N THR A 6 8.05 -21.27 11.20
CA THR A 6 6.79 -20.56 11.03
C THR A 6 6.32 -20.09 12.40
N SER A 7 6.88 -18.97 12.87
CA SER A 7 6.35 -18.28 14.04
C SER A 7 4.91 -17.86 13.73
N SER A 8 3.97 -18.22 14.61
CA SER A 8 2.60 -17.73 14.50
C SER A 8 2.58 -16.20 14.55
N THR A 9 1.58 -15.58 13.92
CA THR A 9 1.41 -14.12 13.95
C THR A 9 1.44 -13.56 15.37
N LYS A 10 0.85 -14.29 16.33
CA LYS A 10 0.87 -13.92 17.74
C LYS A 10 2.29 -13.90 18.34
N GLN A 11 3.10 -14.92 18.04
CA GLN A 11 4.50 -14.96 18.50
C GLN A 11 5.34 -13.84 17.89
N ILE A 12 5.10 -13.48 16.63
CA ILE A 12 5.79 -12.36 15.97
C ILE A 12 5.39 -11.04 16.63
N GLN A 13 4.10 -10.85 16.91
CA GLN A 13 3.60 -9.66 17.61
C GLN A 13 4.20 -9.54 19.02
N GLU A 14 4.22 -10.63 19.78
CA GLU A 14 4.84 -10.67 21.12
C GLU A 14 6.34 -10.36 21.06
N ALA A 15 7.05 -10.91 20.08
CA ALA A 15 8.46 -10.61 19.86
C ALA A 15 8.68 -9.13 19.54
N ILE A 16 7.87 -8.53 18.66
CA ILE A 16 7.95 -7.09 18.34
C ILE A 16 7.67 -6.23 19.58
N LEU A 17 6.71 -6.62 20.42
CA LEU A 17 6.39 -5.91 21.66
C LEU A 17 7.54 -5.97 22.68
N SER A 18 8.36 -7.02 22.67
CA SER A 18 9.52 -7.15 23.56
C SER A 18 10.76 -6.33 23.16
N LEU A 19 10.77 -5.75 21.97
CA LEU A 19 11.90 -4.96 21.46
C LEU A 19 12.03 -3.60 22.16
N SER A 20 13.23 -3.01 22.09
CA SER A 20 13.44 -1.62 22.48
C SER A 20 12.68 -0.65 21.57
N ASP A 21 12.48 0.59 22.02
CA ASP A 21 11.79 1.61 21.22
C ASP A 21 12.45 1.86 19.86
N ALA A 22 13.79 1.90 19.82
CA ALA A 22 14.54 2.10 18.58
C ALA A 22 14.31 0.96 17.58
N GLU A 23 14.32 -0.28 18.05
CA GLU A 23 14.08 -1.47 17.23
C GLU A 23 12.61 -1.52 16.75
N ARG A 24 11.65 -1.18 17.62
CA ARG A 24 10.23 -1.09 17.25
C ARG A 24 10.00 -0.06 16.15
N ILE A 25 10.58 1.13 16.29
CA ILE A 25 10.51 2.19 15.28
C ILE A 25 11.11 1.71 13.94
N SER A 26 12.24 1.02 13.99
CA SER A 26 12.86 0.45 12.79
C SER A 26 11.95 -0.55 12.08
N ILE A 27 11.28 -1.44 12.82
CA ILE A 27 10.33 -2.40 12.25
C ILE A 27 9.11 -1.70 11.66
N ILE A 28 8.55 -0.71 12.35
CA ILE A 28 7.41 0.07 11.85
C ILE A 28 7.76 0.75 10.53
N ASN A 29 8.93 1.40 10.45
CA ASN A 29 9.38 2.05 9.23
C ASN A 29 9.55 1.05 8.07
N TRP A 30 10.05 -0.15 8.36
CA TRP A 30 10.18 -1.21 7.37
C TRP A 30 8.81 -1.70 6.87
N LEU A 31 7.84 -1.92 7.76
CA LEU A 31 6.47 -2.31 7.38
C LEU A 31 5.80 -1.24 6.50
N ILE A 32 5.96 0.04 6.84
CA ILE A 32 5.47 1.16 6.03
C ILE A 32 6.08 1.15 4.63
N GLN A 33 7.37 0.84 4.51
CA GLN A 33 8.03 0.75 3.19
C GLN A 33 7.51 -0.42 2.36
N ILE A 34 7.20 -1.55 2.99
CA ILE A 34 6.58 -2.69 2.30
C ILE A 34 5.20 -2.30 1.79
N ASP A 35 4.36 -1.73 2.67
CA ASP A 35 3.02 -1.30 2.34
C ASP A 35 3.01 -0.31 1.17
N ARG A 36 3.88 0.70 1.20
CA ARG A 36 4.06 1.66 0.09
C ARG A 36 4.41 0.98 -1.24
N LYS A 37 5.33 -0.01 -1.23
CA LYS A 37 5.69 -0.72 -2.47
C LYS A 37 4.55 -1.56 -3.03
N ILE A 38 3.73 -2.15 -2.15
CA ILE A 38 2.53 -2.88 -2.56
C ILE A 38 1.55 -1.91 -3.20
N TRP A 39 1.28 -0.78 -2.54
CA TRP A 39 0.42 0.27 -3.07
C TRP A 39 0.91 0.81 -4.42
N ASP A 40 2.21 1.06 -4.58
CA ASP A 40 2.77 1.49 -5.87
C ASP A 40 2.45 0.47 -6.97
N SER A 41 2.63 -0.82 -6.69
CA SER A 41 2.32 -1.90 -7.65
C SER A 41 0.83 -2.04 -7.94
N GLU A 42 -0.03 -1.84 -6.94
CA GLU A 42 -1.49 -1.86 -7.11
C GLU A 42 -1.96 -0.67 -7.96
N ILE A 43 -1.43 0.52 -7.70
CA ILE A 43 -1.72 1.73 -8.49
C ILE A 43 -1.25 1.55 -9.94
N GLU A 44 -0.03 1.04 -10.16
CA GLU A 44 0.48 0.75 -11.51
C GLU A 44 -0.43 -0.24 -12.23
N THR A 45 -0.92 -1.27 -11.54
CA THR A 45 -1.83 -2.27 -12.11
C THR A 45 -3.20 -1.66 -12.44
N ASP A 46 -3.78 -0.91 -11.51
CA ASP A 46 -5.11 -0.31 -11.64
C ASP A 46 -5.17 0.69 -12.79
N PHE A 47 -4.11 1.49 -12.95
CA PHE A 47 -4.04 2.54 -13.97
C PHE A 47 -3.23 2.15 -15.21
N SER A 48 -2.87 0.87 -15.35
CA SER A 48 -2.32 0.31 -16.58
C SER A 48 -3.31 0.41 -17.75
N GLU A 49 -2.82 0.17 -18.97
CA GLU A 49 -3.68 0.16 -20.16
C GLU A 49 -4.76 -0.94 -20.03
N ASN A 50 -6.03 -0.53 -20.06
CA ASN A 50 -7.20 -1.37 -19.77
C ASN A 50 -7.29 -1.93 -18.33
N GLY A 51 -6.50 -1.38 -17.40
CA GLY A 51 -6.58 -1.72 -15.99
C GLY A 51 -7.94 -1.37 -15.36
N PRO A 52 -8.26 -1.90 -14.16
CA PRO A 52 -9.50 -1.65 -13.43
C PRO A 52 -9.87 -0.16 -13.31
N GLY A 53 -8.89 0.72 -13.16
CA GLY A 53 -9.04 2.18 -13.06
C GLY A 53 -9.38 2.87 -14.38
N SER A 54 -9.29 2.19 -15.54
CA SER A 54 -9.55 2.78 -16.86
C SER A 54 -10.96 3.36 -16.99
N LYS A 55 -11.97 2.71 -16.41
CA LYS A 55 -13.36 3.21 -16.38
C LYS A 55 -13.48 4.50 -15.58
N LEU A 56 -12.82 4.57 -14.42
CA LEU A 56 -12.78 5.77 -13.59
C LEU A 56 -12.05 6.91 -14.32
N LEU A 57 -10.92 6.62 -14.97
CA LEU A 57 -10.19 7.61 -15.78
C LEU A 57 -11.06 8.17 -16.92
N ALA A 58 -11.83 7.31 -17.60
CA ALA A 58 -12.74 7.75 -18.65
C ALA A 58 -13.85 8.68 -18.11
N GLN A 59 -14.39 8.35 -16.94
CA GLN A 59 -15.39 9.16 -16.26
C GLN A 59 -14.82 10.53 -15.81
N ILE A 60 -13.65 10.55 -15.16
CA ILE A 60 -12.99 11.81 -14.75
C ILE A 60 -12.69 12.69 -15.96
N LYS A 61 -12.20 12.11 -17.07
CA LYS A 61 -11.96 12.86 -18.33
C LYS A 61 -13.25 13.47 -18.89
N LYS A 62 -14.38 12.78 -18.75
CA LYS A 62 -15.70 13.28 -19.17
C LYS A 62 -16.14 14.44 -18.26
N ASP A 63 -16.04 14.26 -16.95
CA ASP A 63 -16.47 15.26 -15.96
C ASP A 63 -15.64 16.55 -16.04
N PHE A 64 -14.34 16.41 -16.30
CA PHE A 64 -13.44 17.55 -16.55
C PHE A 64 -13.88 18.33 -17.79
N LYS A 65 -14.19 17.63 -18.89
CA LYS A 65 -14.67 18.26 -20.14
C LYS A 65 -16.03 18.93 -19.98
N SER A 66 -16.89 18.42 -19.10
CA SER A 66 -18.20 19.01 -18.84
C SER A 66 -18.17 20.15 -17.81
N GLY A 67 -17.00 20.52 -17.28
CA GLY A 67 -16.87 21.58 -16.27
C GLY A 67 -17.44 21.19 -14.90
N CYS A 68 -17.64 19.89 -14.65
CA CYS A 68 -18.12 19.38 -13.36
C CYS A 68 -17.01 19.21 -12.32
N CYS A 69 -15.75 19.47 -12.72
CA CYS A 69 -14.62 19.48 -11.81
C CYS A 69 -14.30 20.93 -11.40
N THR A 70 -14.36 21.23 -10.11
CA THR A 70 -13.79 22.46 -9.56
C THR A 70 -12.28 22.25 -9.34
N THR A 71 -11.50 23.32 -9.42
CA THR A 71 -10.16 23.31 -8.85
C THR A 71 -10.28 22.97 -7.36
N TRP A 72 -9.34 22.17 -6.84
CA TRP A 72 -9.20 22.02 -5.40
C TRP A 72 -8.74 23.37 -4.85
N ASP A 73 -9.54 23.97 -3.97
CA ASP A 73 -9.18 25.19 -3.23
C ASP A 73 -7.98 24.96 -2.30
#